data_AF-A0A7S0QCX0-F1
#
_entry.id   AF-A0A7S0QCX0-F1
#
_cell.length_a   1.000
_cell.length_b   1.000
_cell.length_c   1.000
_cell.angle_alpha   90.00
_cell.angle_beta   90.00
_cell.angle_gamma   90.00
#
_symmetry.space_group_name_H-M   'P 1'
#
loop_
_entity.id
_entity.type
_entity.pdbx_description
1 polymer ?
#
loop_
_entity_poly.entity_id
_entity_poly.type
_entity_poly.pdbx_seq_one_letter_code
_entity_poly.pdbx_strand_id
1 'polypeptide(L)'
;AQELGAAKSRLHGIHSWLAAYFQMKSDVDNVTLTFQDEYPRSMRELTYHQRMAAIRPSVIVAARVRPFSERELALNDREGVCRTKGKQVMIVDPRTKKPAVFNLDFALDSADPGAAQFASQERVYHLCGADVISQTLDGYNVSVFAYGQTGSGKSYTMFGPPGAPGVVPTTMR
;
A
#
# COMPACT_ATOMS: atom_id res chain seq x y z
N ALA A 1 -15.59 23.56 18.51
CA ALA A 1 -15.85 23.91 17.09
C ALA A 1 -14.58 23.86 16.21
N GLN A 2 -13.44 24.35 16.70
CA GLN A 2 -12.19 24.49 15.93
C GLN A 2 -11.53 23.16 15.52
N GLU A 3 -11.58 22.12 16.36
CA GLU A 3 -11.00 20.80 16.04
C GLU A 3 -11.77 20.01 14.97
N LEU A 4 -13.09 20.22 14.86
CA LEU A 4 -13.92 19.56 13.86
C LEU A 4 -13.64 20.08 12.44
N GLY A 5 -13.27 21.36 12.32
CA GLY A 5 -12.86 21.99 11.06
C GLY A 5 -11.50 21.49 10.58
N ALA A 6 -10.55 21.29 11.50
CA ALA A 6 -9.23 20.73 11.18
C ALA A 6 -9.32 19.27 10.69
N ALA A 7 -10.20 18.46 11.29
CA ALA A 7 -10.45 17.08 10.87
C ALA A 7 -11.10 17.01 9.47
N LYS A 8 -12.10 17.86 9.19
CA LYS A 8 -12.73 17.96 7.85
C LYS A 8 -11.75 18.43 6.77
N SER A 9 -10.89 19.39 7.08
CA SER A 9 -9.83 19.88 6.19
C SER A 9 -8.82 18.78 5.86
N ARG A 10 -8.41 17.99 6.86
CA ARG A 10 -7.53 16.82 6.66
C ARG A 10 -8.19 15.73 5.81
N LEU A 11 -9.48 15.45 6.02
CA LEU A 11 -10.22 14.48 5.21
C LEU A 11 -10.37 14.93 3.75
N HIS A 12 -10.67 16.22 3.54
CA HIS A 12 -10.74 16.82 2.20
C HIS A 12 -9.39 16.76 1.48
N GLY A 13 -8.29 17.01 2.21
CA GLY A 13 -6.94 16.86 1.68
C GLY A 13 -6.65 15.43 1.21
N ILE A 14 -7.07 14.42 1.98
CA ILE A 14 -6.90 13.01 1.62
C ILE A 14 -7.75 12.66 0.39
N HIS A 15 -9.02 13.08 0.34
CA HIS A 15 -9.89 12.81 -0.82
C HIS A 15 -9.40 13.48 -2.11
N SER A 16 -8.95 14.74 -2.03
CA SER A 16 -8.38 15.46 -3.17
C SER A 16 -7.08 14.82 -3.64
N TRP A 17 -6.20 14.43 -2.70
CA TRP A 17 -4.96 13.73 -3.02
C TRP A 17 -5.22 12.35 -3.63
N LEU A 18 -6.20 11.59 -3.13
CA LEU A 18 -6.59 10.30 -3.71
C LEU A 18 -7.19 10.45 -5.11
N ALA A 19 -7.99 11.49 -5.35
CA ALA A 19 -8.55 11.77 -6.68
C ALA A 19 -7.44 12.15 -7.68
N ALA A 20 -6.52 13.03 -7.28
CA ALA A 20 -5.34 13.36 -8.08
C ALA A 20 -4.45 12.13 -8.32
N TYR A 21 -4.31 11.25 -7.32
CA TYR A 21 -3.61 9.99 -7.43
C TYR A 21 -4.26 9.05 -8.46
N PHE A 22 -5.59 8.87 -8.43
CA PHE A 22 -6.28 8.01 -9.40
C PHE A 22 -6.21 8.57 -10.82
N GLN A 23 -6.26 9.90 -10.96
CA GLN A 23 -6.05 10.57 -12.25
C GLN A 23 -4.62 10.34 -12.76
N MET A 24 -3.61 10.57 -11.92
CA MET A 24 -2.21 10.31 -12.26
C MET A 24 -1.98 8.83 -12.61
N LYS A 25 -2.59 7.90 -11.87
CA LYS A 25 -2.48 6.46 -12.16
C LYS A 25 -3.06 6.12 -13.54
N SER A 26 -4.23 6.67 -13.86
CA SER A 26 -4.84 6.54 -15.19
C SER A 26 -3.91 7.10 -16.29
N ASP A 27 -3.31 8.26 -16.06
CA ASP A 27 -2.44 8.91 -17.05
C ASP A 27 -1.13 8.14 -17.26
N VAL A 28 -0.53 7.58 -16.20
CA VAL A 28 0.71 6.79 -16.32
C VAL A 28 0.43 5.39 -16.88
N ASP A 29 -0.71 4.78 -16.56
CA ASP A 29 -1.12 3.52 -17.20
C ASP A 29 -1.31 3.70 -18.72
N ASN A 30 -1.84 4.86 -19.14
CA ASN A 30 -1.93 5.22 -20.56
C ASN A 30 -0.55 5.43 -21.22
N VAL A 31 0.42 6.03 -20.51
CA VAL A 31 1.80 6.20 -21.00
C VAL A 31 2.53 4.86 -21.12
N THR A 32 2.26 3.91 -20.21
CA THR A 32 2.86 2.57 -20.25
C THR A 32 2.47 1.80 -21.52
N LEU A 33 1.30 2.08 -22.09
CA LEU A 33 0.83 1.49 -23.35
C LEU A 33 1.54 2.05 -24.60
N THR A 34 2.14 3.25 -24.53
CA THR A 34 2.85 3.89 -25.64
C THR A 34 4.31 3.43 -25.77
N PHE A 35 4.90 2.85 -24.72
CA PHE A 35 6.27 2.31 -24.71
C PHE A 35 6.35 0.86 -25.23
N GLN A 36 5.71 0.56 -26.37
CA GLN A 36 5.74 -0.78 -26.97
C GLN A 36 7.13 -1.22 -27.49
N ASP A 37 8.06 -0.29 -27.72
CA ASP A 37 9.32 -0.57 -28.44
C ASP A 37 10.53 -0.90 -27.56
N GLU A 38 10.48 -0.68 -26.24
CA GLU A 38 11.58 -1.04 -25.33
C GLU A 38 11.09 -1.79 -24.09
N TYR A 39 10.51 -2.97 -24.31
CA TYR A 39 10.27 -3.89 -23.21
C TYR A 39 11.60 -4.24 -22.49
N PRO A 40 11.58 -4.32 -21.14
CA PRO A 40 12.76 -4.67 -20.36
C PRO A 40 13.35 -5.99 -20.82
N ARG A 41 14.67 -6.16 -20.64
CA ARG A 41 15.39 -7.33 -21.17
C ARG A 41 14.77 -8.64 -20.68
N SER A 42 14.35 -8.68 -19.43
CA SER A 42 13.64 -9.79 -18.78
C SER A 42 12.35 -10.21 -19.48
N MET A 43 11.71 -9.32 -20.24
CA MET A 43 10.40 -9.53 -20.87
C MET A 43 10.48 -9.82 -22.38
N ARG A 44 11.66 -9.65 -23.01
CA ARG A 44 11.85 -9.81 -24.46
C ARG A 44 11.72 -11.26 -24.94
N GLU A 45 11.91 -12.24 -24.06
CA GLU A 45 11.79 -13.68 -24.38
C GLU A 45 10.42 -14.27 -24.03
N LEU A 46 9.56 -13.52 -23.32
CA LEU A 46 8.25 -14.01 -22.89
C LEU A 46 7.25 -14.02 -24.06
N THR A 47 6.27 -14.92 -24.02
CA THR A 47 5.12 -14.89 -24.94
C THR A 47 4.25 -13.67 -24.68
N TYR A 48 3.47 -13.21 -25.67
CA TYR A 48 2.60 -12.04 -25.53
C TYR A 48 1.69 -12.10 -24.28
N HIS A 49 1.03 -13.23 -24.04
CA HIS A 49 0.18 -13.41 -22.87
C HIS A 49 0.95 -13.33 -21.54
N GLN A 50 2.17 -13.88 -21.50
CA GLN A 50 3.05 -13.76 -20.32
C GLN A 50 3.51 -12.32 -20.12
N ARG A 51 3.81 -11.58 -21.20
CA ARG A 51 4.15 -10.16 -21.11
C ARG A 51 3.00 -9.35 -20.55
N MET A 52 1.81 -9.49 -21.15
CA MET A 52 0.62 -8.75 -20.71
C MET A 52 0.25 -9.05 -19.25
N ALA A 53 0.44 -10.29 -18.80
CA ALA A 53 0.22 -10.67 -17.40
C ALA A 53 1.32 -10.14 -16.44
N ALA A 54 2.53 -9.92 -16.94
CA ALA A 54 3.67 -9.45 -16.16
C ALA A 54 3.85 -7.92 -16.19
N ILE A 55 3.10 -7.19 -17.03
CA ILE A 55 3.03 -5.72 -16.95
C ILE A 55 2.41 -5.36 -15.62
N ARG A 56 3.25 -4.89 -14.70
CA ARG A 56 2.80 -4.28 -13.46
C ARG A 56 2.44 -2.83 -13.71
N PRO A 57 1.41 -2.31 -13.03
CA PRO A 57 1.11 -0.90 -13.10
C PRO A 57 2.30 -0.10 -12.59
N SER A 58 2.55 1.03 -13.24
CA SER A 58 3.61 1.99 -12.91
C SER A 58 3.53 2.51 -11.47
N VAL A 59 2.31 2.56 -10.92
CA VAL A 59 2.05 3.00 -9.56
C VAL A 59 1.19 1.97 -8.83
N ILE A 60 1.73 1.44 -7.74
CA ILE A 60 1.07 0.50 -6.84
C ILE A 60 0.81 1.21 -5.51
N VAL A 61 -0.42 1.14 -5.02
CA VAL A 61 -0.77 1.57 -3.66
C VAL A 61 -1.32 0.40 -2.87
N ALA A 62 -0.68 0.17 -1.73
CA ALA A 62 -1.10 -0.78 -0.72
C ALA A 62 -1.43 -0.06 0.57
N ALA A 63 -2.50 -0.48 1.25
CA ALA A 63 -2.75 -0.11 2.63
C ALA A 63 -2.41 -1.29 3.54
N ARG A 64 -1.75 -1.00 4.65
CA ARG A 64 -1.42 -1.99 5.68
C ARG A 64 -2.08 -1.62 6.99
N VAL A 65 -2.90 -2.52 7.52
CA VAL A 65 -3.55 -2.39 8.82
C VAL A 65 -2.66 -3.09 9.86
N ARG A 66 -2.18 -2.34 10.85
CA ARG A 66 -1.37 -2.89 11.95
C ARG A 66 -2.25 -3.42 13.09
N PRO A 67 -1.73 -4.29 13.97
CA PRO A 67 -2.39 -4.60 15.23
C PRO A 67 -2.63 -3.35 16.06
N PHE A 68 -3.62 -3.42 16.94
CA PHE A 68 -3.78 -2.43 18.00
C PHE A 68 -2.54 -2.40 18.91
N SER A 69 -2.14 -1.20 19.29
CA SER A 69 -1.12 -0.97 20.30
C SER A 69 -1.69 -1.23 21.69
N GLU A 70 -0.82 -1.53 22.66
CA GLU A 70 -1.22 -1.76 24.06
C GLU A 70 -2.04 -0.59 24.63
N ARG A 71 -1.69 0.64 24.26
CA ARG A 71 -2.43 1.84 24.67
C ARG A 71 -3.85 1.88 24.11
N GLU A 72 -4.03 1.51 22.83
CA GLU A 72 -5.35 1.46 22.19
C GLU A 72 -6.21 0.33 22.78
N LEU A 73 -5.59 -0.82 23.10
CA LEU A 73 -6.25 -1.93 23.78
C LEU A 73 -6.71 -1.53 25.19
N ALA A 74 -5.88 -0.81 25.95
CA ALA A 74 -6.19 -0.35 27.30
C ALA A 74 -7.33 0.67 27.33
N LEU A 75 -7.44 1.53 26.31
CA LEU A 75 -8.51 2.52 26.17
C LEU A 75 -9.81 1.93 25.61
N ASN A 76 -9.83 0.63 25.30
CA ASN A 76 -10.93 -0.06 24.59
C ASN A 76 -11.36 0.70 23.33
N ASP A 77 -10.39 1.31 22.63
CA ASP A 77 -10.62 2.13 21.43
C ASP A 77 -10.83 1.22 20.21
N ARG A 78 -11.94 0.48 20.24
CA ARG A 78 -12.37 -0.43 19.17
C ARG A 78 -13.31 0.25 18.19
N GLU A 79 -13.64 1.54 18.37
CA GLU A 79 -14.72 2.17 17.61
C GLU A 79 -14.31 2.68 16.21
N GLY A 80 -13.03 2.63 15.85
CA GLY A 80 -12.51 3.00 14.52
C GLY A 80 -11.96 1.82 13.71
N VAL A 81 -12.68 0.69 13.67
CA VAL A 81 -12.16 -0.55 13.06
C VAL A 81 -11.96 -0.37 11.55
N CYS A 82 -10.69 -0.36 11.14
CA CYS A 82 -10.30 -0.59 9.76
C CYS A 82 -10.48 -2.09 9.47
N ARG A 83 -11.28 -2.43 8.46
CA ARG A 83 -11.48 -3.81 8.01
C ARG A 83 -10.98 -3.96 6.58
N THR A 84 -10.33 -5.07 6.30
CA THR A 84 -9.89 -5.41 4.95
C THR A 84 -10.80 -6.50 4.37
N LYS A 85 -11.09 -6.43 3.07
CA LYS A 85 -11.75 -7.50 2.31
C LYS A 85 -11.21 -7.53 0.89
N GLY A 86 -10.39 -8.52 0.57
CA GLY A 86 -9.73 -8.61 -0.74
C GLY A 86 -8.84 -7.39 -0.99
N LYS A 87 -9.22 -6.55 -1.96
CA LYS A 87 -8.51 -5.30 -2.32
C LYS A 87 -9.11 -4.05 -1.69
N GLN A 88 -10.14 -4.20 -0.86
CA GLN A 88 -10.85 -3.10 -0.24
C GLN A 88 -10.46 -2.90 1.20
N VAL A 89 -10.32 -1.64 1.58
CA VAL A 89 -10.22 -1.20 2.96
C VAL A 89 -11.47 -0.41 3.31
N MET A 90 -12.16 -0.84 4.36
CA MET A 90 -13.33 -0.16 4.92
C MET A 90 -12.97 0.47 6.24
N ILE A 91 -13.23 1.77 6.37
CA ILE A 91 -13.05 2.53 7.59
C ILE A 91 -14.43 3.02 8.03
N VAL A 92 -14.80 2.76 9.27
CA VAL A 92 -16.04 3.28 9.85
C VAL A 92 -15.69 4.46 10.75
N ASP A 93 -16.24 5.62 10.45
CA ASP A 93 -16.08 6.79 11.32
C ASP A 93 -16.88 6.56 12.62
N PRO A 94 -16.24 6.58 13.80
CA PRO A 94 -16.91 6.35 15.08
C PRO A 94 -18.02 7.37 15.38
N ARG A 95 -17.91 8.59 14.84
CA ARG A 95 -18.83 9.71 15.10
C ARG A 95 -20.06 9.67 14.21
N THR A 96 -19.86 9.41 12.92
CA THR A 96 -20.94 9.43 11.94
C THR A 96 -21.53 8.04 11.66
N LYS A 97 -20.83 6.98 12.09
CA LYS A 97 -21.13 5.56 11.82
C LYS A 97 -21.28 5.25 10.31
N LYS A 98 -20.77 6.13 9.44
CA LYS A 98 -20.79 5.93 7.99
C LYS A 98 -19.52 5.19 7.55
N PRO A 99 -19.65 4.12 6.75
CA PRO A 99 -18.50 3.44 6.18
C PRO A 99 -17.93 4.23 4.99
N ALA A 100 -16.61 4.38 4.96
CA ALA A 100 -15.86 4.80 3.79
C ALA A 100 -15.08 3.60 3.25
N VAL A 101 -15.23 3.29 1.96
CA VAL A 101 -14.57 2.16 1.30
C VAL A 101 -13.55 2.69 0.30
N PHE A 102 -12.34 2.17 0.38
CA PHE A 102 -11.22 2.51 -0.49
C PHE A 102 -10.80 1.26 -1.26
N ASN A 103 -10.72 1.38 -2.59
CA ASN A 103 -10.19 0.32 -3.47
C ASN A 103 -8.70 0.59 -3.71
N LEU A 104 -7.87 -0.42 -3.50
CA LEU A 104 -6.42 -0.34 -3.61
C LEU A 104 -5.89 -1.52 -4.43
N ASP A 105 -4.59 -1.52 -4.77
CA ASP A 105 -3.98 -2.69 -5.40
C ASP A 105 -3.88 -3.84 -4.39
N PHE A 106 -3.54 -3.50 -3.13
CA PHE A 106 -3.44 -4.44 -2.01
C PHE A 106 -4.03 -3.85 -0.72
N ALA A 107 -4.84 -4.66 -0.03
CA ALA A 107 -5.24 -4.40 1.36
C ALA A 107 -4.60 -5.47 2.24
N LEU A 108 -3.65 -5.06 3.07
CA LEU A 108 -2.76 -5.94 3.84
C LEU A 108 -3.15 -5.89 5.31
N ASP A 109 -3.65 -7.00 5.84
CA ASP A 109 -4.09 -7.08 7.23
C ASP A 109 -3.03 -7.75 8.10
N SER A 110 -2.35 -6.97 8.93
CA SER A 110 -1.40 -7.46 9.91
C SER A 110 -2.00 -7.47 11.32
N ALA A 111 -3.33 -7.38 11.50
CA ALA A 111 -3.92 -7.23 12.83
C ALA A 111 -3.89 -8.52 13.66
N ASP A 112 -4.12 -9.67 13.03
CA ASP A 112 -4.19 -10.97 13.69
C ASP A 112 -3.17 -11.97 13.08
N PRO A 113 -2.09 -12.32 13.80
CA PRO A 113 -1.12 -13.32 13.37
C PRO A 113 -1.70 -14.71 13.07
N GLY A 114 -2.87 -15.05 13.65
CA GLY A 114 -3.56 -16.32 13.39
C GLY A 114 -4.44 -16.31 12.14
N ALA A 115 -4.64 -15.15 11.50
CA ALA A 115 -5.47 -15.05 10.31
C ALA A 115 -4.81 -15.72 9.10
N ALA A 116 -5.60 -16.45 8.30
CA ALA A 116 -5.11 -17.13 7.11
C ALA A 116 -4.44 -16.21 6.06
N GLN A 117 -4.78 -14.91 6.08
CA GLN A 117 -4.22 -13.89 5.17
C GLN A 117 -3.40 -12.84 5.92
N PHE A 118 -2.75 -13.23 7.04
CA PHE A 118 -1.90 -12.32 7.79
C PHE A 118 -0.77 -11.74 6.90
N ALA A 119 -0.71 -10.42 6.87
CA ALA A 119 0.31 -9.68 6.13
C ALA A 119 1.61 -9.59 6.94
N SER A 120 2.41 -10.65 6.91
CA SER A 120 3.77 -10.66 7.44
C SER A 120 4.69 -9.68 6.71
N GLN A 121 5.86 -9.40 7.28
CA GLN A 121 6.88 -8.57 6.61
C GLN A 121 7.30 -9.13 5.26
N GLU A 122 7.50 -10.45 5.20
CA GLU A 122 7.81 -11.18 3.98
C GLU A 122 6.70 -11.03 2.94
N ARG A 123 5.43 -11.17 3.35
CA ARG A 123 4.30 -10.99 2.43
C ARG A 123 4.21 -9.56 1.91
N VAL A 124 4.44 -8.56 2.76
CA VAL A 124 4.48 -7.15 2.34
C VAL A 124 5.62 -6.91 1.35
N TYR A 125 6.80 -7.48 1.59
CA TYR A 125 7.93 -7.41 0.66
C TYR A 125 7.61 -8.06 -0.69
N HIS A 126 7.05 -9.27 -0.71
CA HIS A 126 6.70 -9.93 -1.98
C HIS A 126 5.68 -9.16 -2.82
N LEU A 127 4.74 -8.47 -2.18
CA LEU A 127 3.69 -7.75 -2.89
C LEU A 127 4.14 -6.35 -3.34
N CYS A 128 4.97 -5.67 -2.55
CA CYS A 128 5.29 -4.26 -2.76
C CYS A 128 6.77 -3.97 -3.07
N GLY A 129 7.69 -4.88 -2.75
CA GLY A 129 9.14 -4.64 -2.76
C GLY A 129 9.98 -5.59 -3.61
N ALA A 130 9.46 -6.77 -3.96
CA ALA A 130 10.24 -7.80 -4.66
C ALA A 130 10.74 -7.36 -6.05
N ASP A 131 9.93 -6.59 -6.78
CA ASP A 131 10.28 -6.16 -8.13
C ASP A 131 11.14 -4.89 -8.17
N VAL A 132 11.43 -4.29 -7.01
CA VAL A 132 12.21 -3.04 -6.95
C VAL A 132 13.60 -3.27 -7.54
N ILE A 133 14.26 -4.38 -7.19
CA ILE A 133 15.61 -4.70 -7.68
C ILE A 133 15.57 -5.00 -9.18
N SER A 134 14.66 -5.86 -9.62
CA SER A 134 14.58 -6.25 -11.03
C SER A 134 14.32 -5.05 -11.93
N GLN A 135 13.36 -4.19 -11.56
CA GLN A 135 13.08 -2.96 -12.31
C GLN A 135 14.25 -1.98 -12.28
N THR A 136 14.96 -1.84 -11.15
CA THR A 136 16.13 -0.95 -11.06
C THR A 136 17.27 -1.45 -11.95
N LEU A 137 17.50 -2.77 -12.01
CA LEU A 137 18.48 -3.40 -12.90
C LEU A 137 18.10 -3.31 -14.38
N ASP A 138 16.80 -3.31 -14.68
CA ASP A 138 16.27 -3.07 -16.02
C ASP A 138 16.34 -1.59 -16.45
N GLY A 139 16.82 -0.70 -15.57
CA GLY A 139 17.09 0.71 -15.87
C GLY A 139 15.95 1.66 -15.47
N TYR A 140 14.96 1.19 -14.71
CA TYR A 140 13.86 2.02 -14.21
C TYR A 140 14.21 2.71 -12.89
N ASN A 141 13.78 3.96 -12.74
CA ASN A 141 13.82 4.64 -11.45
C ASN A 141 12.64 4.19 -10.60
N VAL A 142 12.90 3.36 -9.59
CA VAL A 142 11.88 2.86 -8.67
C VAL A 142 11.91 3.65 -7.36
N SER A 143 10.74 3.98 -6.82
CA SER A 143 10.61 4.63 -5.52
C SER A 143 9.54 3.95 -4.67
N VAL A 144 9.84 3.71 -3.40
CA VAL A 144 8.92 3.12 -2.43
C VAL A 144 8.69 4.11 -1.29
N PHE A 145 7.43 4.46 -1.04
CA PHE A 145 7.06 5.40 0.01
C PHE A 145 6.16 4.72 1.04
N ALA A 146 6.40 5.03 2.32
CA ALA A 146 5.49 4.67 3.40
C ALA A 146 4.80 5.93 3.93
N TYR A 147 3.47 5.97 3.82
CA TYR A 147 2.65 7.10 4.24
C TYR A 147 1.74 6.75 5.42
N GLY A 148 1.46 7.74 6.27
CA GLY A 148 0.56 7.60 7.41
C GLY A 148 0.96 8.44 8.63
N GLN A 149 0.09 8.52 9.62
CA GLN A 149 0.35 9.27 10.86
C GLN A 149 1.48 8.65 11.70
N THR A 150 1.99 9.40 12.68
CA THR A 150 2.93 8.85 13.67
C THR A 150 2.29 7.66 14.40
N GLY A 151 3.07 6.58 14.59
CA GLY A 151 2.56 5.34 15.19
C GLY A 151 1.80 4.41 14.23
N SER A 152 1.61 4.75 12.95
CA SER A 152 0.90 3.88 11.99
C SER A 152 1.72 2.68 11.48
N GLY A 153 3.00 2.57 11.85
CA GLY A 153 3.86 1.45 11.41
C GLY A 153 4.68 1.70 10.14
N LYS A 154 4.93 2.96 9.74
CA LYS A 154 5.80 3.31 8.61
C LYS A 154 7.21 2.70 8.74
N SER A 155 7.92 3.00 9.83
CA SER A 155 9.26 2.47 10.08
C SER A 155 9.26 0.95 10.26
N TYR A 156 8.21 0.41 10.90
CA TYR A 156 8.01 -1.03 10.99
C TYR A 156 7.88 -1.68 9.61
N THR A 157 7.20 -1.04 8.65
CA THR A 157 7.07 -1.58 7.31
C THR A 157 8.37 -1.47 6.51
N MET A 158 9.03 -0.31 6.56
CA MET A 158 10.24 -0.09 5.75
C MET A 158 11.48 -0.80 6.30
N PHE A 159 11.71 -0.76 7.61
CA PHE A 159 12.92 -1.31 8.23
C PHE A 159 12.65 -2.60 8.99
N GLY A 160 11.46 -2.72 9.57
CA GLY A 160 11.09 -3.88 10.38
C GLY A 160 11.66 -3.85 11.79
N PRO A 161 11.09 -4.66 12.70
CA PRO A 161 11.66 -4.90 14.02
C PRO A 161 12.86 -5.86 13.93
N PRO A 162 13.66 -5.96 15.00
CA PRO A 162 14.65 -7.02 15.14
C PRO A 162 14.03 -8.40 14.90
N GLY A 163 14.68 -9.23 14.09
CA GLY A 163 14.21 -10.58 13.76
C GLY A 163 13.15 -10.67 12.64
N ALA A 164 12.54 -9.56 12.22
CA ALA A 164 11.62 -9.53 11.08
C ALA A 164 11.93 -8.33 10.16
N PRO A 165 12.90 -8.48 9.23
CA PRO A 165 13.35 -7.39 8.37
C PRO A 165 12.19 -6.81 7.55
N GLY A 166 12.14 -5.48 7.44
CA GLY A 166 11.20 -4.77 6.58
C GLY A 166 11.64 -4.75 5.12
N VAL A 167 10.99 -3.90 4.32
CA VAL A 167 11.25 -3.79 2.88
C VAL A 167 12.71 -3.46 2.57
N VAL A 168 13.29 -2.40 3.14
CA VAL A 168 14.66 -1.94 2.86
C VAL A 168 15.71 -3.03 3.11
N PRO A 169 15.84 -3.59 4.34
CA PRO A 169 16.87 -4.59 4.58
C PRO A 169 16.61 -5.91 3.84
N THR A 170 15.37 -6.22 3.44
CA THR A 170 15.08 -7.40 2.62
C THR A 170 15.50 -7.18 1.17
N THR A 171 15.31 -5.98 0.63
CA THR A 171 15.79 -5.60 -0.71
C THR A 171 17.32 -5.61 -0.82
N MET A 172 18.05 -5.33 0.26
CA MET A 172 19.52 -5.25 0.24
C MET A 172 20.24 -6.58 0.51
N ARG A 173 19.50 -7.67 0.72
CA ARG A 173 20.07 -9.02 0.91
C ARG A 173 20.33 -9.69 -0.42
#